data_AF-A0A2P8H634-F1
#
_entry.id   AF-A0A2P8H634-F1
#
_cell.length_a   1.000
_cell.length_b   1.000
_cell.length_c   1.000
_cell.angle_alpha   90.00
_cell.angle_beta   90.00
_cell.angle_gamma   90.00
#
_symmetry.space_group_name_H-M   'P 1'
#
loop_
_entity.id
_entity.type
_entity.pdbx_description
1 polymer ?
#
loop_
_entity_poly.entity_id
_entity_poly.type
_entity_poly.pdbx_seq_one_letter_code
_entity_poly.pdbx_strand_id
1 'polypeptide(L)'
;MDEFLKEHHEKLNKALDEIYTINTPYDFPISTEEQINVDKELTKLLALEKFYSAIEKGKSQGTIFEEYSNHLKFAKMGIEVLEREKQAIEEEHADDIANIRLLLEGIEE
;
A
#
# COMPACT_ATOMS: atom_id res chain seq x y z
N MET A 1 -12.02 21.24 15.04
CA MET A 1 -10.71 21.58 14.47
C MET A 1 -10.84 22.93 13.78
N ASP A 2 -9.89 23.83 14.03
CA ASP A 2 -9.84 25.15 13.38
C ASP A 2 -9.60 24.98 11.87
N GLU A 3 -10.19 25.84 11.02
CA GLU A 3 -10.06 25.72 9.55
C GLU A 3 -8.58 25.81 9.11
N PHE A 4 -7.78 26.64 9.79
CA PHE A 4 -6.34 26.75 9.53
C PHE A 4 -5.60 25.44 9.83
N LEU A 5 -5.93 24.78 10.95
CA LEU A 5 -5.34 23.49 11.32
C LEU A 5 -5.78 22.38 10.36
N LYS A 6 -7.02 22.42 9.89
CA LYS A 6 -7.55 21.48 8.90
C LYS A 6 -6.83 21.60 7.55
N GLU A 7 -6.61 22.82 7.07
CA GLU A 7 -5.84 23.05 5.83
C GLU A 7 -4.41 22.49 5.94
N HIS A 8 -3.76 22.67 7.09
CA HIS A 8 -2.43 22.13 7.34
C HIS A 8 -2.44 20.60 7.44
N HIS A 9 -3.44 20.03 8.11
CA HIS A 9 -3.64 18.59 8.18
C HIS A 9 -3.81 17.98 6.78
N GLU A 10 -4.64 18.56 5.91
CA GLU A 10 -4.83 18.10 4.53
C GLU A 10 -3.54 18.23 3.71
N LYS A 11 -2.80 19.33 3.86
CA LYS A 11 -1.52 19.54 3.17
C LYS A 11 -0.47 18.49 3.57
N LEU A 12 -0.36 18.19 4.86
CA LEU A 12 0.58 17.21 5.40
C LEU A 12 0.24 15.79 4.92
N ASN A 13 -1.04 15.41 4.96
CA ASN A 13 -1.48 14.13 4.42
C ASN A 13 -1.22 14.00 2.91
N LYS A 14 -1.44 15.09 2.16
CA LYS A 14 -1.14 15.11 0.72
C LYS A 14 0.36 14.93 0.45
N ALA A 15 1.22 15.57 1.24
CA ALA A 15 2.67 15.40 1.10
C ALA A 15 3.11 13.95 1.40
N LEU A 16 2.55 13.32 2.43
CA LEU A 16 2.74 11.88 2.69
C LEU A 16 2.28 11.02 1.52
N ASP A 17 1.07 11.28 1.00
CA ASP A 17 0.53 10.57 -0.16
C ASP A 17 1.44 10.69 -1.39
N GLU A 18 2.01 11.87 -1.63
CA GLU A 18 2.95 12.13 -2.73
C GLU A 18 4.27 11.37 -2.52
N ILE A 19 4.83 11.36 -1.30
CA ILE A 19 6.06 10.61 -0.97
C ILE A 19 5.88 9.11 -1.26
N TYR A 20 4.72 8.54 -0.91
CA TYR A 20 4.44 7.14 -1.17
C TYR A 20 3.94 6.85 -2.60
N THR A 21 3.83 7.86 -3.47
CA THR A 21 3.40 7.67 -4.86
C THR A 21 4.62 7.56 -5.78
N ILE A 22 4.78 6.38 -6.39
CA ILE A 22 5.89 6.08 -7.30
C ILE A 22 5.36 5.67 -8.68
N ASN A 23 6.25 5.64 -9.66
CA ASN A 23 5.96 4.93 -10.92
C ASN A 23 5.78 3.45 -10.63
N THR A 24 4.78 2.82 -11.24
CA THR A 24 4.48 1.41 -11.05
C THR A 24 5.72 0.56 -11.35
N PRO A 25 6.19 -0.27 -10.40
CA PRO A 25 7.36 -1.11 -10.61
C PRO A 25 7.14 -2.06 -11.78
N TYR A 26 8.19 -2.29 -12.59
CA TYR A 26 8.09 -3.13 -13.79
C TYR A 26 7.72 -4.58 -13.47
N ASP A 27 8.13 -5.08 -12.31
CA ASP A 27 7.83 -6.41 -11.80
C ASP A 27 6.53 -6.50 -11.00
N PHE A 28 5.75 -5.41 -10.92
CA PHE A 28 4.47 -5.40 -10.22
C PHE A 28 3.37 -6.09 -11.05
N PRO A 29 2.81 -7.22 -10.59
CA PRO A 29 2.02 -8.11 -11.45
C PRO A 29 0.54 -7.72 -11.60
N ILE A 30 0.07 -6.65 -10.95
CA ILE A 30 -1.38 -6.43 -10.70
C ILE A 30 -1.92 -5.10 -11.26
N SER A 31 -1.10 -4.05 -11.37
CA SER A 31 -1.58 -2.74 -11.85
C SER A 31 -1.22 -2.48 -13.30
N THR A 32 -2.14 -1.82 -14.00
CA THR A 32 -1.93 -1.23 -15.34
C THR A 32 -1.75 0.29 -15.28
N GLU A 33 -1.81 0.88 -14.09
CA GLU A 33 -1.61 2.32 -13.90
C GLU A 33 -0.13 2.67 -14.03
N GLU A 34 0.17 3.89 -14.50
CA GLU A 34 1.57 4.36 -14.62
C GLU A 34 2.20 4.68 -13.26
N GLN A 35 1.36 5.09 -12.29
CA GLN A 35 1.78 5.44 -10.93
C GLN A 35 0.84 4.82 -9.92
N ILE A 36 1.39 4.45 -8.76
CA ILE A 36 0.64 3.90 -7.64
C ILE A 36 1.13 4.51 -6.33
N ASN A 37 0.21 4.63 -5.38
CA ASN A 37 0.58 4.88 -3.99
C ASN A 37 0.83 3.54 -3.30
N VAL A 38 2.07 3.33 -2.85
CA VAL A 38 2.55 2.06 -2.31
C VAL A 38 1.76 1.62 -1.08
N ASP A 39 1.47 2.55 -0.15
CA ASP A 39 0.73 2.25 1.08
C ASP A 39 -0.72 1.83 0.81
N LYS A 40 -1.40 2.56 -0.07
CA LYS A 40 -2.78 2.25 -0.46
C LYS A 40 -2.84 0.91 -1.19
N GLU A 41 -1.88 0.65 -2.07
CA GLU A 41 -1.87 -0.58 -2.87
C GLU A 41 -1.49 -1.80 -2.00
N LEU A 42 -0.50 -1.69 -1.11
CA LEU A 42 -0.21 -2.71 -0.10
C LEU A 42 -1.44 -3.07 0.74
N THR A 43 -2.18 -2.06 1.19
CA THR A 43 -3.40 -2.28 1.99
C THR A 43 -4.43 -3.10 1.21
N LYS A 44 -4.63 -2.83 -0.08
CA LYS A 44 -5.52 -3.61 -0.94
C LYS A 44 -5.00 -5.04 -1.11
N LEU A 45 -3.71 -5.23 -1.38
CA LEU A 45 -3.13 -6.54 -1.59
C LEU A 45 -3.18 -7.41 -0.33
N LEU A 46 -2.91 -6.85 0.84
CA LEU A 46 -3.04 -7.56 2.12
C LEU A 46 -4.50 -7.99 2.38
N ALA A 47 -5.47 -7.15 2.04
CA ALA A 47 -6.88 -7.52 2.14
C ALA A 47 -7.25 -8.66 1.16
N LEU A 48 -6.74 -8.62 -0.07
CA LEU A 48 -6.93 -9.66 -1.08
C LEU A 48 -6.24 -10.98 -0.68
N GLU A 49 -5.00 -10.93 -0.20
CA GLU A 49 -4.26 -12.09 0.32
C GLU A 49 -5.05 -12.75 1.44
N LYS A 50 -5.52 -11.96 2.41
CA LYS A 50 -6.33 -12.45 3.52
C LYS A 50 -7.62 -13.12 3.04
N PHE A 51 -8.29 -12.53 2.05
CA PHE A 51 -9.52 -13.09 1.50
C PHE A 51 -9.25 -14.39 0.73
N TYR A 52 -8.28 -14.39 -0.20
CA TYR A 52 -7.97 -15.55 -1.04
C TYR A 52 -7.31 -16.68 -0.27
N SER A 53 -6.59 -16.41 0.83
CA SER A 53 -6.00 -17.45 1.70
C SER A 53 -7.04 -18.46 2.23
N ALA A 54 -8.33 -18.08 2.25
CA ALA A 54 -9.41 -19.01 2.59
C ALA A 54 -9.47 -20.23 1.66
N ILE A 55 -9.04 -20.09 0.39
CA ILE A 55 -9.05 -21.17 -0.60
C ILE A 55 -8.09 -22.32 -0.21
N GLU A 56 -7.00 -22.00 0.50
CA GLU A 56 -6.00 -22.99 0.95
C GLU A 56 -6.58 -23.96 2.00
N LYS A 57 -7.67 -23.59 2.69
CA LYS A 57 -8.38 -24.45 3.66
C LYS A 57 -9.39 -25.38 2.99
N GLY A 58 -9.68 -25.16 1.71
CA GLY A 58 -10.69 -25.88 0.93
C GLY A 58 -10.18 -27.17 0.30
N LYS A 59 -10.88 -27.63 -0.74
CA LYS A 59 -10.42 -28.74 -1.59
C LYS A 59 -9.47 -28.19 -2.64
N SER A 60 -8.29 -28.81 -2.77
CA SER A 60 -7.22 -28.37 -3.67
C SER A 60 -7.44 -28.76 -5.14
N GLN A 61 -8.69 -28.77 -5.61
CA GLN A 61 -9.07 -29.23 -6.95
C GLN A 61 -10.29 -28.45 -7.44
N GLY A 62 -10.38 -28.29 -8.77
CA GLY A 62 -11.47 -27.61 -9.45
C GLY A 62 -11.09 -26.20 -9.91
N THR A 63 -11.82 -25.69 -10.90
CA THR A 63 -11.51 -24.43 -11.59
C THR A 63 -11.46 -23.23 -10.65
N ILE A 64 -12.36 -23.17 -9.66
CA ILE A 64 -12.37 -22.10 -8.64
C ILE A 64 -11.12 -22.16 -7.77
N PHE A 65 -10.67 -23.34 -7.35
CA PHE A 65 -9.43 -23.45 -6.58
C PHE A 65 -8.23 -22.94 -7.39
N GLU A 66 -8.13 -23.35 -8.65
CA GLU A 66 -7.04 -22.95 -9.54
C GLU A 66 -7.01 -21.43 -9.80
N GLU A 67 -8.16 -20.84 -10.11
CA GLU A 67 -8.31 -19.40 -10.36
C GLU A 67 -7.90 -18.58 -9.14
N TYR A 68 -8.47 -18.86 -7.97
CA TYR A 68 -8.21 -18.07 -6.77
C TYR A 68 -6.84 -18.37 -6.14
N SER A 69 -6.25 -19.54 -6.39
CA SER A 69 -4.86 -19.81 -6.02
C SER A 69 -3.88 -18.95 -6.85
N ASN A 70 -4.18 -18.72 -8.13
CA ASN A 70 -3.38 -17.81 -8.96
C ASN A 70 -3.51 -16.36 -8.48
N HIS A 71 -4.72 -15.91 -8.14
CA HIS A 71 -4.92 -14.58 -7.56
C HIS A 71 -4.17 -14.41 -6.22
N LEU A 72 -4.21 -15.42 -5.35
CA LEU A 72 -3.45 -15.42 -4.10
C LEU A 72 -1.94 -15.31 -4.37
N LYS A 73 -1.43 -16.06 -5.36
CA LYS A 73 -0.03 -16.00 -5.77
C LYS A 73 0.36 -14.60 -6.23
N PHE A 74 -0.42 -13.98 -7.10
CA PHE A 74 -0.14 -12.61 -7.55
C PHE A 74 -0.19 -11.61 -6.40
N ALA A 75 -1.17 -11.72 -5.50
CA ALA A 75 -1.26 -10.85 -4.33
C ALA A 75 0.01 -10.94 -3.47
N LYS A 76 0.48 -12.17 -3.17
CA LYS A 76 1.72 -12.41 -2.42
C LYS A 76 2.95 -11.82 -3.11
N MET A 77 3.07 -12.00 -4.44
CA MET A 77 4.17 -11.41 -5.22
C MET A 77 4.12 -9.88 -5.22
N GLY A 78 2.93 -9.29 -5.39
CA GLY A 78 2.76 -7.84 -5.36
C GLY A 78 3.10 -7.25 -3.99
N ILE A 79 2.75 -7.93 -2.90
CA ILE A 79 3.13 -7.52 -1.53
C ILE A 79 4.64 -7.46 -1.40
N GLU A 80 5.36 -8.51 -1.82
CA GLU A 80 6.83 -8.55 -1.72
C GLU A 80 7.51 -7.40 -2.47
N VAL A 81 7.02 -7.09 -3.69
CA VAL A 81 7.54 -5.97 -4.48
C VAL A 81 7.28 -4.65 -3.75
N LEU A 82 6.04 -4.40 -3.33
CA LEU A 82 5.69 -3.12 -2.72
C LEU A 82 6.26 -2.93 -1.32
N GLU A 83 6.48 -3.99 -0.53
CA GLU A 83 7.18 -3.89 0.76
C GLU A 83 8.62 -3.42 0.57
N ARG A 84 9.30 -3.91 -0.48
CA ARG A 84 10.65 -3.46 -0.83
C ARG A 84 10.68 -2.00 -1.25
N GLU A 85 9.77 -1.60 -2.13
CA GLU A 85 9.65 -0.20 -2.56
C GLU A 85 9.30 0.71 -1.39
N LYS A 86 8.38 0.28 -0.51
CA LYS A 86 8.04 1.01 0.72
C LYS A 86 9.26 1.24 1.59
N GLN A 87 10.06 0.20 1.82
CA GLN A 87 11.26 0.32 2.62
C GLN A 87 12.24 1.34 2.00
N ALA A 88 12.43 1.29 0.68
CA ALA A 88 13.30 2.24 -0.02
C ALA A 88 12.79 3.69 0.12
N ILE A 89 11.49 3.93 -0.05
CA ILE A 89 10.85 5.24 0.15
C ILE A 89 11.06 5.73 1.59
N GLU A 90 10.84 4.87 2.58
CA GLU A 90 10.97 5.23 3.99
C GLU A 90 12.43 5.53 4.38
N GLU A 91 13.40 4.86 3.77
CA GLU A 91 14.82 5.15 3.95
C GLU A 91 15.23 6.47 3.26
N GLU A 92 14.75 6.73 2.04
CA GLU A 92 15.05 7.94 1.28
C GLU A 92 14.43 9.20 1.91
N HIS A 93 13.20 9.08 2.41
CA HIS A 93 12.40 10.20 2.93
C HIS A 93 12.24 10.17 4.45
N ALA A 94 13.12 9.47 5.17
CA ALA A 94 13.00 9.21 6.61
C ALA A 94 12.73 10.48 7.43
N ASP A 95 13.50 11.55 7.20
CA ASP A 95 13.39 12.81 7.94
C ASP A 95 12.08 13.54 7.64
N ASP A 96 11.66 13.58 6.37
CA ASP A 96 10.42 14.24 5.95
C ASP A 96 9.20 13.51 6.50
N ILE A 97 9.18 12.18 6.39
CA ILE A 97 8.11 11.34 6.95
C ILE A 97 8.01 11.53 8.46
N ALA A 98 9.14 11.52 9.17
CA ALA A 98 9.18 11.71 10.62
C ALA A 98 8.63 13.08 11.02
N ASN A 99 9.05 14.14 10.33
CA ASN A 99 8.57 15.50 10.60
C ASN A 99 7.08 15.66 10.31
N ILE A 100 6.58 15.10 9.20
CA ILE A 100 5.16 15.16 8.85
C ILE A 100 4.32 14.41 9.90
N ARG A 101 4.73 13.21 10.29
CA ARG A 101 4.02 12.41 11.32
C ARG A 101 3.96 13.15 12.66
N LEU A 102 5.06 13.74 13.11
CA LEU A 102 5.11 14.53 14.35
C LEU A 102 4.12 15.72 14.31
N LEU A 103 4.03 16.42 13.18
CA LEU A 103 3.10 17.53 13.03
C LEU A 103 1.64 17.07 12.97
N LEU A 104 1.36 15.93 12.33
CA LEU A 104 0.01 15.35 12.30
C LEU A 104 -0.44 14.91 13.69
N GLU A 105 0.41 14.21 14.46
CA GLU A 105 0.13 13.80 15.84
C GLU A 105 -0.23 15.02 16.71
N GLY A 106 0.52 16.12 16.61
CA GLY A 106 0.23 17.34 17.35
C GLY A 106 -1.04 18.09 16.92
N ILE A 107 -1.65 17.76 15.77
CA ILE A 107 -2.95 18.31 15.33
C ILE A 107 -4.12 17.45 15.84
N GLU A 108 -3.89 16.16 16.08
CA GLU A 108 -4.90 15.20 16.52
C GLU A 108 -5.12 15.17 18.06
N GLU A 109 -4.16 15.69 18.84
CA GLU A 109 -4.27 15.91 20.30
C GLU A 109 -5.17 17.12 20.68
#